data_AF-A0A4Q2DGL6-F1
#
_entry.id   AF-A0A4Q2DGL6-F1
#
_cell.length_a   1.000
_cell.length_b   1.000
_cell.length_c   1.000
_cell.angle_alpha   90.00
_cell.angle_beta   90.00
_cell.angle_gamma   90.00
#
_symmetry.space_group_name_H-M   'P 1'
#
loop_
_entity.id
_entity.type
_entity.pdbx_description
1 polymer ?
#
loop_
_entity_poly.entity_id
_entity_poly.type
_entity_poly.pdbx_seq_one_letter_code
_entity_poly.pdbx_strand_id
1 'polypeptide(L)'
;MPLNKKLILFSSFSSAGYPLIATLTKVTPTAQGGFNLGGINASGQVPELPGNFGLVDKDTPESAYTKRTYLNDEEFVLVFSDEFEQDGRTFWPGDDPYWEAVDLHYWGTNDLEWYDPQQVTTQGGALQIRVDEVDDPSTNHNMTYRGGMIQSWNKFCFTGGLIEVSVRLPGSPTVSGFWPGVWTMGNLGMFLHLMLRTITGPI
;
A
#
# COMPACT_ATOMS: atom_id res chain seq x y z
N MET A 1 40.39 -31.09 11.90
CA MET A 1 39.75 -30.43 13.07
C MET A 1 38.33 -30.06 12.68
N PRO A 2 37.38 -30.23 13.61
CA PRO A 2 36.03 -30.75 13.37
C PRO A 2 35.00 -29.59 13.31
N LEU A 3 33.75 -29.76 12.87
CA LEU A 3 32.70 -30.45 13.62
C LEU A 3 31.47 -30.71 12.74
N ASN A 4 31.01 -31.96 12.82
CA ASN A 4 29.65 -32.46 12.54
C ASN A 4 28.55 -31.43 12.87
N LYS A 5 27.41 -31.44 12.16
CA LYS A 5 26.26 -32.29 12.57
C LYS A 5 25.31 -32.56 11.39
N LYS A 6 25.14 -33.86 11.11
CA LYS A 6 24.00 -34.45 10.39
C LYS A 6 22.74 -34.32 11.27
N LEU A 7 21.58 -34.13 10.64
CA LEU A 7 20.29 -34.59 11.18
C LEU A 7 19.53 -35.25 10.03
N ILE A 8 19.42 -36.58 10.08
CA ILE A 8 18.60 -37.40 9.19
C ILE A 8 17.38 -37.86 10.00
N LEU A 9 16.18 -37.59 9.47
CA LEU A 9 14.92 -38.12 9.97
C LEU A 9 14.81 -39.63 9.65
N PHE A 10 14.36 -40.41 10.63
CA PHE A 10 13.77 -41.73 10.40
C PHE A 10 12.34 -41.72 10.92
N SER A 11 11.37 -41.79 10.00
CA SER A 11 10.15 -42.56 10.24
C SER A 11 9.89 -43.37 8.98
N SER A 12 9.94 -44.69 9.17
CA SER A 12 9.88 -45.72 8.16
C SER A 12 8.45 -45.92 7.67
N PHE A 13 8.19 -45.74 6.38
CA PHE A 13 7.12 -46.44 5.66
C PHE A 13 7.54 -46.69 4.21
N SER A 14 7.60 -47.97 3.83
CA SER A 14 7.77 -48.44 2.47
C SER A 14 6.57 -48.07 1.60
N SER A 15 6.82 -47.47 0.44
CA SER A 15 6.33 -48.00 -0.84
C SER A 15 6.98 -47.24 -2.00
N ALA A 16 7.72 -47.97 -2.81
CA ALA A 16 8.23 -47.54 -4.09
C ALA A 16 7.05 -47.12 -4.99
N GLY A 17 7.01 -45.87 -5.44
CA GLY A 17 5.96 -45.41 -6.35
C GLY A 17 5.92 -43.93 -6.70
N TYR A 18 6.56 -43.03 -5.94
CA TYR A 18 6.48 -41.57 -6.23
C TYR A 18 7.82 -40.83 -6.09
N PRO A 19 8.75 -40.98 -7.05
CA PRO A 19 9.70 -39.87 -7.28
C PRO A 19 9.84 -39.43 -8.74
N LEU A 20 9.13 -40.05 -9.69
CA LEU A 20 9.18 -39.63 -11.11
C LEU A 20 8.10 -38.61 -11.49
N ILE A 21 6.92 -38.66 -10.85
CA ILE A 21 5.87 -37.65 -11.11
C ILE A 21 6.23 -36.31 -10.44
N ALA A 22 6.85 -36.35 -9.25
CA ALA A 22 7.21 -35.14 -8.49
C ALA A 22 8.34 -34.30 -9.13
N THR A 23 9.16 -34.89 -10.01
CA THR A 23 10.16 -34.14 -10.79
C THR A 23 9.59 -33.54 -12.07
N LEU A 24 8.48 -34.06 -12.61
CA LEU A 24 7.77 -33.55 -13.78
C LEU A 24 6.66 -32.55 -13.44
N THR A 25 6.12 -32.56 -12.22
CA THR A 25 5.09 -31.60 -11.75
C THR A 25 5.60 -30.60 -10.72
N LYS A 26 6.92 -30.41 -10.63
CA LYS A 26 7.48 -29.31 -9.82
C LYS A 26 7.18 -27.98 -10.51
N VAL A 27 5.99 -27.45 -10.24
CA VAL A 27 5.72 -26.02 -10.43
C VAL A 27 6.62 -25.32 -9.44
N THR A 28 7.70 -24.71 -9.92
CA THR A 28 8.47 -23.76 -9.13
C THR A 28 7.49 -22.63 -8.77
N PRO A 29 7.11 -22.46 -7.49
CA PRO A 29 6.31 -21.31 -7.10
C PRO A 29 7.16 -20.09 -7.45
N THR A 30 6.68 -19.26 -8.35
CA THR A 30 7.37 -18.03 -8.68
C THR A 30 7.37 -17.14 -7.44
N ALA A 31 8.55 -16.67 -7.07
CA ALA A 31 8.75 -15.75 -5.96
C ALA A 31 8.32 -14.32 -6.34
N GLN A 32 7.13 -14.15 -6.93
CA GLN A 32 6.52 -12.82 -7.04
C GLN A 32 6.02 -12.44 -5.64
N GLY A 33 6.79 -11.59 -4.98
CA GLY A 33 6.73 -11.30 -3.55
C GLY A 33 5.47 -10.58 -3.04
N GLY A 34 4.29 -11.17 -3.23
CA GLY A 34 3.04 -10.78 -2.58
C GLY A 34 2.63 -11.83 -1.55
N PHE A 35 3.27 -11.85 -0.38
CA PHE A 35 2.75 -12.62 0.76
C PHE A 35 1.68 -11.79 1.46
N ASN A 36 0.42 -11.87 1.02
CA ASN A 36 -0.79 -11.70 1.85
C ASN A 36 -2.09 -12.03 1.12
N LEU A 37 -3.16 -12.19 1.93
CA LEU A 37 -4.52 -12.70 1.66
C LEU A 37 -4.90 -12.91 0.18
N GLY A 38 -4.87 -14.16 -0.26
CA GLY A 38 -5.51 -14.57 -1.50
C GLY A 38 -4.91 -15.83 -2.11
N GLY A 39 -3.59 -15.98 -2.09
CA GLY A 39 -2.91 -17.09 -2.75
C GLY A 39 -3.07 -17.04 -4.28
N ILE A 40 -1.95 -17.10 -5.00
CA ILE A 40 -1.97 -17.22 -6.45
C ILE A 40 -2.18 -18.70 -6.82
N ASN A 41 -3.23 -19.03 -7.59
CA ASN A 41 -3.28 -20.33 -8.26
C ASN A 41 -2.34 -20.30 -9.49
N ALA A 42 -1.94 -21.47 -9.99
CA ALA A 42 -0.99 -21.63 -11.10
C ALA A 42 -1.39 -21.01 -12.47
N SER A 43 -2.51 -20.29 -12.55
CA SER A 43 -2.94 -19.48 -13.70
C SER A 43 -2.76 -17.98 -13.52
N GLY A 44 -2.23 -17.52 -12.38
CA GLY A 44 -2.00 -16.10 -12.09
C GLY A 44 -3.28 -15.30 -11.77
N GLN A 45 -4.42 -15.99 -11.61
CA GLN A 45 -5.67 -15.35 -11.21
C GLN A 45 -5.60 -14.94 -9.73
N VAL A 46 -5.72 -13.64 -9.50
CA VAL A 46 -5.91 -13.04 -8.16
C VAL A 46 -7.36 -13.28 -7.75
N PRO A 47 -7.63 -13.72 -6.50
CA PRO A 47 -9.01 -13.87 -6.03
C PRO A 47 -9.80 -12.57 -6.14
N GLU A 48 -11.00 -12.63 -6.71
CA GLU A 48 -11.91 -11.49 -6.70
C GLU A 48 -12.49 -11.30 -5.30
N LEU A 49 -11.95 -10.33 -4.57
CA LEU A 49 -12.51 -9.92 -3.29
C LEU A 49 -13.78 -9.07 -3.52
N PRO A 50 -14.89 -9.32 -2.78
CA PRO A 50 -16.07 -8.46 -2.83
C PRO A 50 -15.69 -7.01 -2.53
N GLY A 51 -16.17 -6.05 -3.32
CA GLY A 51 -15.87 -4.63 -3.11
C GLY A 51 -14.69 -4.07 -3.91
N ASN A 52 -14.20 -4.78 -4.93
CA ASN A 52 -13.05 -4.36 -5.76
C ASN A 52 -11.71 -4.29 -5.01
N PHE A 53 -11.58 -5.03 -3.91
CA PHE A 53 -10.34 -5.09 -3.14
C PHE A 53 -9.34 -6.13 -3.69
N GLY A 54 -9.26 -6.30 -5.01
CA GLY A 54 -8.18 -7.09 -5.59
C GLY A 54 -6.84 -6.38 -5.39
N LEU A 55 -5.72 -7.11 -5.52
CA LEU A 55 -4.40 -6.48 -5.52
C LEU A 55 -4.26 -5.48 -6.67
N VAL A 56 -4.78 -5.85 -7.85
CA VAL A 56 -4.88 -4.96 -9.01
C VAL A 56 -6.34 -4.53 -9.13
N ASP A 57 -6.57 -3.22 -9.08
CA ASP A 57 -7.88 -2.60 -9.26
C ASP A 57 -8.46 -2.98 -10.63
N LYS A 58 -9.75 -3.31 -10.67
CA LYS A 58 -10.48 -3.63 -11.92
C LYS A 58 -10.52 -2.46 -12.90
N ASP A 59 -10.45 -1.23 -12.40
CA ASP A 59 -10.47 -0.02 -13.21
C ASP A 59 -9.07 0.36 -13.74
N THR A 60 -8.01 -0.34 -13.33
CA THR A 60 -6.65 -0.10 -13.82
C THR A 60 -6.56 -0.41 -15.33
N PRO A 61 -6.09 0.54 -16.16
CA PRO A 61 -5.99 0.33 -17.60
C PRO A 61 -4.93 -0.72 -17.94
N GLU A 62 -5.20 -1.55 -18.94
CA GLU A 62 -4.28 -2.62 -19.41
C GLU A 62 -2.87 -2.09 -19.73
N SER A 63 -2.75 -0.83 -20.18
CA SER A 63 -1.47 -0.19 -20.44
C SER A 63 -0.58 0.00 -19.22
N ALA A 64 -1.12 -0.11 -18.00
CA ALA A 64 -0.37 -0.02 -16.75
C ALA A 64 0.11 -1.38 -16.22
N TYR A 65 -0.33 -2.49 -16.82
CA TYR A 65 -0.01 -3.84 -16.33
C TYR A 65 1.47 -4.20 -16.51
N THR A 66 2.13 -3.59 -17.49
CA THR A 66 3.56 -3.71 -17.70
C THR A 66 4.20 -2.35 -17.92
N LYS A 67 5.42 -2.20 -17.40
CA LYS A 67 6.25 -1.00 -17.62
C LYS A 67 7.67 -1.44 -17.93
N ARG A 68 8.27 -0.85 -18.96
CA ARG A 68 9.71 -1.04 -19.17
C ARG A 68 10.49 -0.43 -18.02
N THR A 69 11.48 -1.17 -17.55
CA THR A 69 12.47 -0.64 -16.62
C THR A 69 13.36 0.41 -17.27
N TYR A 70 13.94 1.27 -16.44
CA TYR A 70 14.87 2.32 -16.89
C TYR A 70 16.32 1.83 -17.02
N LEU A 71 16.62 0.61 -16.59
CA LEU A 71 18.00 0.12 -16.43
C LEU A 71 18.43 -0.88 -17.51
N ASN A 72 17.50 -1.68 -18.03
CA ASN A 72 17.76 -2.75 -18.99
C ASN A 72 16.48 -3.01 -19.83
N ASP A 73 16.48 -4.07 -20.63
CA ASP A 73 15.34 -4.45 -21.46
C ASP A 73 14.29 -5.32 -20.73
N GLU A 74 14.32 -5.37 -19.40
CA GLU A 74 13.31 -6.10 -18.60
C GLU A 74 12.02 -5.28 -18.44
N GLU A 75 10.94 -5.96 -18.05
CA GLU A 75 9.65 -5.34 -17.79
C GLU A 75 9.25 -5.53 -16.33
N PHE A 76 8.83 -4.44 -15.69
CA PHE A 76 8.07 -4.47 -14.46
C PHE A 76 6.66 -4.97 -14.76
N VAL A 77 6.17 -5.85 -13.90
CA VAL A 77 4.78 -6.32 -13.89
C VAL A 77 4.07 -5.62 -12.75
N LEU A 78 2.86 -5.12 -13.01
CA LEU A 78 2.02 -4.53 -12.00
C LEU A 78 1.61 -5.57 -10.96
N VAL A 79 1.86 -5.27 -9.68
CA VAL A 79 1.53 -6.15 -8.55
C VAL A 79 0.51 -5.54 -7.60
N PHE A 80 0.29 -4.24 -7.70
CA PHE A 80 -0.68 -3.51 -6.90
C PHE A 80 -1.13 -2.24 -7.62
N SER A 81 -2.42 -1.93 -7.57
CA SER A 81 -2.98 -0.66 -8.01
C SER A 81 -4.26 -0.32 -7.25
N ASP A 82 -4.56 0.97 -7.16
CA ASP A 82 -5.82 1.49 -6.67
C ASP A 82 -6.10 2.79 -7.44
N GLU A 83 -7.15 2.78 -8.28
CA GLU A 83 -7.52 3.93 -9.10
C GLU A 83 -8.49 4.87 -8.37
N PHE A 84 -9.02 4.44 -7.21
CA PHE A 84 -9.95 5.22 -6.39
C PHE A 84 -11.26 5.63 -7.10
N GLU A 85 -11.72 4.82 -8.06
CA GLU A 85 -12.91 5.09 -8.88
C GLU A 85 -14.25 4.88 -8.14
N GLN A 86 -14.27 4.07 -7.09
CA GLN A 86 -15.46 3.91 -6.27
C GLN A 86 -15.64 5.11 -5.33
N ASP A 87 -16.65 5.94 -5.60
CA ASP A 87 -17.01 7.08 -4.74
C ASP A 87 -17.46 6.67 -3.34
N GLY A 88 -17.12 7.52 -2.37
CA GLY A 88 -17.61 7.42 -0.99
C GLY A 88 -16.91 6.35 -0.14
N ARG A 89 -15.74 5.86 -0.55
CA ARG A 89 -14.91 5.00 0.32
C ARG A 89 -14.53 5.77 1.58
N THR A 90 -14.55 5.05 2.68
CA THR A 90 -14.05 5.49 3.97
C THR A 90 -12.75 4.77 4.28
N PHE A 91 -11.91 5.41 5.08
CA PHE A 91 -10.60 4.88 5.44
C PHE A 91 -10.43 4.85 6.96
N TRP A 92 -11.52 4.68 7.71
CA TRP A 92 -11.42 4.43 9.14
C TRP A 92 -10.68 3.11 9.39
N PRO A 93 -10.12 2.92 10.59
CA PRO A 93 -9.47 1.67 10.95
C PRO A 93 -10.34 0.44 10.67
N GLY A 94 -9.89 -0.39 9.73
CA GLY A 94 -10.57 -1.63 9.32
C GLY A 94 -11.55 -1.52 8.14
N ASP A 95 -11.86 -0.32 7.65
CA ASP A 95 -12.79 -0.13 6.53
C ASP A 95 -12.18 -0.53 5.18
N ASP A 96 -10.88 -0.33 5.03
CA ASP A 96 -10.14 -0.62 3.80
C ASP A 96 -8.97 -1.60 4.06
N PRO A 97 -8.76 -2.61 3.20
CA PRO A 97 -7.74 -3.64 3.38
C PRO A 97 -6.32 -3.15 3.07
N TYR A 98 -6.16 -2.09 2.29
CA TYR A 98 -4.86 -1.58 1.84
C TYR A 98 -4.49 -0.24 2.45
N TRP A 99 -5.49 0.57 2.81
CA TRP A 99 -5.32 1.93 3.29
C TRP A 99 -5.95 2.15 4.66
N GLU A 100 -5.35 3.02 5.47
CA GLU A 100 -5.93 3.51 6.72
C GLU A 100 -5.65 4.99 6.87
N ALA A 101 -6.67 5.77 7.17
CA ALA A 101 -6.49 7.14 7.62
C ALA A 101 -6.17 7.17 9.12
N VAL A 102 -5.25 8.07 9.49
CA VAL A 102 -4.80 8.21 10.88
C VAL A 102 -5.62 9.24 11.63
N ASP A 103 -5.72 9.02 12.93
CA ASP A 103 -6.32 9.94 13.91
C ASP A 103 -5.24 10.37 14.91
N LEU A 104 -4.48 11.44 14.58
CA LEU A 104 -3.35 11.88 15.39
C LEU A 104 -2.91 13.32 15.14
N HIS A 105 -2.19 13.88 16.11
CA HIS A 105 -1.35 15.08 15.92
C HIS A 105 0.10 14.69 15.64
N TYR A 106 0.65 15.17 14.54
CA TYR A 106 2.05 14.92 14.18
C TYR A 106 2.98 15.93 14.87
N TRP A 107 3.15 15.75 16.17
CA TRP A 107 3.96 16.64 17.03
C TRP A 107 5.42 16.76 16.60
N GLY A 108 5.98 15.74 15.93
CA GLY A 108 7.39 15.73 15.50
C GLY A 108 7.73 16.85 14.51
N THR A 109 6.74 17.36 13.77
CA THR A 109 6.86 18.48 12.83
C THR A 109 6.06 19.71 13.28
N ASN A 110 5.38 19.63 14.43
CA ASN A 110 4.54 20.68 14.99
C ASN A 110 3.49 21.18 13.99
N ASP A 111 2.79 20.22 13.36
CA ASP A 111 1.70 20.47 12.42
C ASP A 111 0.59 21.30 13.11
N LEU A 112 -0.02 22.26 12.41
CA LEU A 112 -1.13 23.04 12.99
C LEU A 112 -2.46 22.28 12.88
N GLU A 113 -2.49 21.22 12.08
CA GLU A 113 -3.63 20.36 11.88
C GLU A 113 -3.64 19.12 12.78
N TRP A 114 -4.84 18.72 13.19
CA TRP A 114 -5.11 17.34 13.62
C TRP A 114 -5.47 16.51 12.39
N TYR A 115 -4.84 15.35 12.21
CA TYR A 115 -5.22 14.41 11.15
C TYR A 115 -6.45 13.63 11.58
N ASP A 116 -7.52 13.69 10.79
CA ASP A 116 -8.81 13.07 11.06
C ASP A 116 -9.24 12.21 9.85
N PRO A 117 -9.64 10.94 10.05
CA PRO A 117 -10.14 10.10 8.97
C PRO A 117 -11.30 10.68 8.15
N GLN A 118 -12.09 11.60 8.71
CA GLN A 118 -13.17 12.30 8.00
C GLN A 118 -12.67 13.18 6.84
N GLN A 119 -11.40 13.56 6.85
CA GLN A 119 -10.78 14.37 5.80
C GLN A 119 -10.28 13.56 4.60
N VAL A 120 -10.48 12.23 4.62
CA VAL A 120 -10.03 11.32 3.57
C VAL A 120 -11.22 10.54 3.01
N THR A 121 -11.47 10.64 1.71
CA THR A 121 -12.52 9.88 1.02
C THR A 121 -12.18 9.75 -0.47
N THR A 122 -12.94 8.96 -1.21
CA THR A 122 -12.86 8.92 -2.67
C THR A 122 -14.04 9.67 -3.27
N GLN A 123 -13.78 10.49 -4.28
CA GLN A 123 -14.83 11.17 -5.02
C GLN A 123 -14.34 11.60 -6.41
N GLY A 124 -15.11 11.26 -7.44
CA GLY A 124 -14.88 11.68 -8.82
C GLY A 124 -13.64 11.04 -9.44
N GLY A 125 -13.41 9.75 -9.19
CA GLY A 125 -12.28 9.01 -9.75
C GLY A 125 -10.94 9.30 -9.08
N ALA A 126 -10.96 9.69 -7.80
CA ALA A 126 -9.74 10.05 -7.08
C ALA A 126 -9.90 9.91 -5.57
N LEU A 127 -8.80 9.57 -4.91
CA LEU A 127 -8.59 9.84 -3.49
C LEU A 127 -8.55 11.34 -3.27
N GLN A 128 -9.40 11.84 -2.39
CA GLN A 128 -9.44 13.23 -1.96
C GLN A 128 -9.02 13.33 -0.50
N ILE A 129 -8.03 14.19 -0.28
CA ILE A 129 -7.59 14.59 1.05
C ILE A 129 -7.84 16.09 1.18
N ARG A 130 -8.55 16.47 2.24
CA ARG A 130 -8.97 17.84 2.49
C ARG A 130 -8.30 18.41 3.74
N VAL A 131 -8.31 19.74 3.82
CA VAL A 131 -7.91 20.51 4.99
C VAL A 131 -8.95 21.59 5.20
N ASP A 132 -9.50 21.64 6.41
CA ASP A 132 -10.48 22.63 6.81
C ASP A 132 -9.95 23.42 8.01
N GLU A 133 -10.22 24.72 8.04
CA GLU A 133 -10.13 25.52 9.26
C GLU A 133 -11.38 25.25 10.11
N VAL A 134 -11.19 25.00 11.41
CA VAL A 134 -12.28 24.67 12.32
C VAL A 134 -12.73 25.92 13.07
N ASP A 135 -14.05 26.18 13.10
CA ASP A 135 -14.64 27.35 13.75
C ASP A 135 -14.33 27.43 15.27
N ASP A 136 -14.33 26.29 15.94
CA ASP A 136 -14.03 26.16 17.37
C ASP A 136 -12.93 25.10 17.59
N PRO A 137 -11.66 25.52 17.84
CA PRO A 137 -10.56 24.61 18.10
C PRO A 137 -10.81 23.63 19.26
N SER A 138 -11.66 23.98 20.23
CA SER A 138 -11.98 23.08 21.36
C SER A 138 -12.66 21.77 20.90
N THR A 139 -13.26 21.78 19.72
CA THR A 139 -13.89 20.60 19.08
C THR A 139 -12.92 19.77 18.22
N ASN A 140 -11.67 20.21 18.10
CA ASN A 140 -10.66 19.62 17.22
C ASN A 140 -9.32 19.48 17.95
N HIS A 141 -9.36 18.94 19.18
CA HIS A 141 -8.16 18.71 20.00
C HIS A 141 -7.32 19.99 20.26
N ASN A 142 -7.98 21.15 20.31
CA ASN A 142 -7.37 22.48 20.41
C ASN A 142 -6.47 22.86 19.22
N MET A 143 -6.67 22.23 18.05
CA MET A 143 -6.00 22.58 16.80
C MET A 143 -6.94 23.39 15.89
N THR A 144 -6.39 24.39 15.20
CA THR A 144 -7.16 25.29 14.33
C THR A 144 -7.48 24.69 12.98
N TYR A 145 -6.72 23.69 12.54
CA TYR A 145 -6.94 23.00 11.28
C TYR A 145 -7.25 21.53 11.49
N ARG A 146 -8.03 20.96 10.58
CA ARG A 146 -8.24 19.52 10.46
C ARG A 146 -7.78 19.09 9.08
N GLY A 147 -6.88 18.13 9.02
CA GLY A 147 -6.32 17.59 7.77
C GLY A 147 -6.55 16.10 7.65
N GLY A 148 -6.15 15.52 6.52
CA GLY A 148 -6.19 14.09 6.30
C GLY A 148 -4.80 13.52 6.05
N MET A 149 -4.56 12.32 6.58
CA MET A 149 -3.39 11.53 6.30
C MET A 149 -3.80 10.06 6.22
N ILE A 150 -3.35 9.40 5.16
CA ILE A 150 -3.61 7.98 4.88
C ILE A 150 -2.29 7.22 4.81
N GLN A 151 -2.31 5.92 5.14
CA GLN A 151 -1.14 5.06 5.09
C GLN A 151 -1.50 3.61 4.75
N SER A 152 -0.55 2.88 4.18
CA SER A 152 -0.63 1.43 3.91
C SER A 152 0.10 0.58 4.96
N TRP A 153 0.34 1.14 6.15
CA TRP A 153 1.12 0.50 7.21
C TRP A 153 0.49 -0.83 7.65
N ASN A 154 1.30 -1.88 7.71
CA ASN A 154 0.87 -3.26 8.03
C ASN A 154 -0.25 -3.82 7.14
N LYS A 155 -0.55 -3.18 6.01
CA LYS A 155 -1.60 -3.61 5.06
C LYS A 155 -0.99 -4.10 3.74
N PHE A 156 -0.11 -3.30 3.14
CA PHE A 156 0.57 -3.64 1.89
C PHE A 156 2.08 -3.48 1.97
N CYS A 157 2.80 -4.44 1.38
CA CYS A 157 4.26 -4.48 1.37
C CYS A 157 4.75 -4.83 -0.03
N PHE A 158 5.82 -4.17 -0.48
CA PHE A 158 6.52 -4.54 -1.70
C PHE A 158 8.02 -4.34 -1.49
N THR A 159 8.85 -5.07 -2.25
CA THR A 159 10.30 -5.10 -2.07
C THR A 159 11.00 -4.59 -3.32
N GLY A 160 11.16 -3.27 -3.40
CA GLY A 160 11.77 -2.61 -4.55
C GLY A 160 10.88 -2.64 -5.79
N GLY A 161 11.30 -1.92 -6.83
CA GLY A 161 10.52 -1.72 -8.04
C GLY A 161 10.17 -0.25 -8.24
N LEU A 162 9.08 -0.01 -8.94
CA LEU A 162 8.59 1.32 -9.31
C LEU A 162 7.27 1.60 -8.61
N ILE A 163 7.12 2.81 -8.05
CA ILE A 163 5.83 3.35 -7.62
C ILE A 163 5.53 4.56 -8.49
N GLU A 164 4.35 4.58 -9.10
CA GLU A 164 3.83 5.72 -9.83
C GLU A 164 2.57 6.21 -9.11
N VAL A 165 2.44 7.52 -8.93
CA VAL A 165 1.26 8.16 -8.35
C VAL A 165 0.93 9.38 -9.19
N SER A 166 -0.33 9.52 -9.58
CA SER A 166 -0.85 10.72 -10.25
C SER A 166 -1.54 11.60 -9.22
N VAL A 167 -1.07 12.84 -9.04
CA VAL A 167 -1.58 13.75 -8.02
C VAL A 167 -1.96 15.12 -8.58
N ARG A 168 -3.01 15.71 -8.00
CA ARG A 168 -3.36 17.12 -8.19
C ARG A 168 -3.18 17.83 -6.85
N LEU A 169 -2.31 18.84 -6.81
CA LEU A 169 -1.99 19.54 -5.58
C LEU A 169 -3.04 20.64 -5.30
N PRO A 170 -3.39 20.87 -4.02
CA PRO A 170 -4.30 21.94 -3.64
C PRO A 170 -3.66 23.33 -3.78
N GLY A 171 -4.49 24.34 -3.97
CA GLY A 171 -4.09 25.74 -3.96
C GLY A 171 -3.38 26.21 -5.23
N SER A 172 -2.75 27.39 -5.12
CA SER A 172 -1.94 28.00 -6.18
C SER A 172 -0.46 27.80 -5.88
N PRO A 173 0.40 27.55 -6.88
CA PRO A 173 1.85 27.51 -6.67
C PRO A 173 2.44 28.85 -6.18
N THR A 174 1.67 29.93 -6.19
CA THR A 174 2.07 31.26 -5.73
C THR A 174 1.65 31.58 -4.30
N VAL A 175 0.89 30.70 -3.63
CA VAL A 175 0.39 30.91 -2.27
C VAL A 175 0.97 29.84 -1.36
N SER A 176 1.73 30.26 -0.36
CA SER A 176 2.25 29.36 0.67
C SER A 176 1.16 28.99 1.67
N GLY A 177 1.22 27.77 2.19
CA GLY A 177 0.32 27.35 3.27
C GLY A 177 0.02 25.85 3.25
N PHE A 178 0.13 25.19 2.09
CA PHE A 178 -0.01 23.75 1.99
C PHE A 178 1.34 23.09 1.72
N TRP A 179 1.62 22.01 2.44
CA TRP A 179 2.71 21.08 2.12
C TRP A 179 2.15 19.69 1.81
N PRO A 180 1.54 19.50 0.61
CA PRO A 180 1.19 18.18 0.13
C PRO A 180 2.46 17.34 -0.05
N GLY A 181 2.47 16.10 0.41
CA GLY A 181 3.64 15.24 0.22
C GLY A 181 3.25 13.80 0.05
N VAL A 182 3.74 13.14 -1.00
CA VAL A 182 3.65 11.69 -1.21
C VAL A 182 5.05 11.12 -1.02
N TRP A 183 5.22 10.21 -0.09
CA TRP A 183 6.53 9.68 0.26
C TRP A 183 6.46 8.26 0.76
N THR A 184 7.63 7.62 0.73
CA THR A 184 7.86 6.25 1.10
C THR A 184 8.71 6.17 2.36
N MET A 185 8.23 5.46 3.37
CA MET A 185 8.99 5.23 4.60
C MET A 185 9.17 3.73 4.82
N GLY A 186 10.36 3.33 5.27
CA GLY A 186 10.63 1.94 5.67
C GLY A 186 10.23 1.73 7.13
N ASN A 187 9.48 0.67 7.43
CA ASN A 187 9.42 0.16 8.81
C ASN A 187 10.68 -0.68 9.10
N LEU A 188 11.00 -0.95 10.38
CA LEU A 188 12.15 -1.75 10.88
C LEU A 188 12.19 -3.23 10.38
N GLY A 189 11.48 -3.55 9.29
CA GLY A 189 11.46 -4.83 8.61
C GLY A 189 10.68 -4.77 7.28
N MET A 190 10.99 -3.80 6.42
CA MET A 190 10.56 -3.73 4.99
C MET A 190 9.07 -3.50 4.74
N PHE A 191 8.64 -2.23 4.75
CA PHE A 191 7.26 -1.83 4.42
C PHE A 191 7.30 -0.51 3.64
N LEU A 192 6.26 -0.27 2.81
CA LEU A 192 6.01 1.02 2.19
C LEU A 192 4.97 1.78 2.99
N HIS A 193 5.22 3.06 3.20
CA HIS A 193 4.16 4.01 3.53
C HIS A 193 3.89 4.79 2.26
N LEU A 194 2.64 4.98 1.86
CA LEU A 194 2.30 6.15 1.06
C LEU A 194 1.58 7.07 2.01
N MET A 195 2.29 8.07 2.53
CA MET A 195 1.63 9.10 3.33
C MET A 195 1.41 10.30 2.45
N LEU A 196 0.16 10.73 2.35
CA LEU A 196 -0.24 12.01 1.79
C LEU A 196 -0.60 12.93 2.96
N ARG A 197 0.19 13.98 3.17
CA ARG A 197 0.03 14.91 4.30
C ARG A 197 0.00 16.35 3.83
N THR A 198 -0.44 17.27 4.69
CA THR A 198 -0.54 18.70 4.39
C THR A 198 0.03 19.54 5.54
N ILE A 199 1.33 19.87 5.57
CA ILE A 199 1.77 20.85 6.60
C ILE A 199 1.19 22.22 6.28
N THR A 200 0.50 22.77 7.28
CA THR A 200 0.28 24.20 7.38
C THR A 200 1.32 24.80 8.36
N GLY A 201 2.21 25.67 7.88
CA GLY A 201 3.23 26.28 8.73
C GLY A 201 4.14 27.27 7.99
N PRO A 202 4.63 28.34 8.65
CA PRO A 202 5.61 29.24 8.07
C PRO A 202 6.98 28.54 8.01
N ILE A 203 7.63 28.59 6.85
CA ILE A 203 9.03 28.17 6.65
C ILE A 203 9.97 29.21 7.26
#